data_AF-A0A8T0KLM8-F1
#
_entry.id   AF-A0A8T0KLM8-F1
#
_cell.length_a   1.000
_cell.length_b   1.000
_cell.length_c   1.000
_cell.angle_alpha   90.00
_cell.angle_beta   90.00
_cell.angle_gamma   90.00
#
_symmetry.space_group_name_H-M   'P 1'
#
loop_
_entity.id
_entity.type
_entity.pdbx_description
1 polymer ?
#
loop_
_entity_poly.entity_id
_entity_poly.type
_entity_poly.pdbx_seq_one_letter_code
_entity_poly.pdbx_strand_id
1 'polypeptide(L)'
;MTATMINTAPSCSFHRTTTLTTSHSLPFTPLHHSCLHHCHFSFCTQPLRLTNLRCHTLSPLTTKTLKVNCSISDPLKVMISGAPASGKGTQCELIVQRFGLVHISTGDLLRAEVAAGTEIGNKAKEFMNAGQLVPDEIVTAMVAARLSLEDAKQKGWLLDGYPRSLGQAQSLEKMQIRPDVYIVLDVRDEILIDRCVGRRLDPVTGKIYHLTFFPPETEEIKARLVTRPDDTEEKVKSRLNIYKQNAEAVSSSYSNTIHKIDGSNSKEAVFNEIESLLSQLQHNKVKLVKSGEKSIPDSKKGRTSLSQDKWRGIPTRVNNIPHSREIRKYFYDDVLQATERAINDGKTRLKVDINIPELNPEMDVYRIGTLMELVRALALSFADDGKRVKVCVQGSMGDGALAGMPLQLAGTRKILEFMDWGDYGAKGTFINIGSIGAAEVEEQDDMFILVAPQNAVGNCIIDDLRAMTNAAEHRPVILVNARLKDLPGSSGIMQTMGRDQRLKYAASFESCYFFRLLYYAGTQYPIMGAIRMTYPNQYELYKRVDESPGKEKYAILSTFTQRPSTDEINDAFQGKPSNESRKTSGIWGFLSGIL
;
A
#
# COMPACT_ATOMS: atom_id res chain seq x y z
N MET A 1 -55.98 16.52 37.78
CA MET A 1 -57.11 17.46 37.83
C MET A 1 -56.73 18.71 37.04
N THR A 2 -57.60 19.10 36.08
CA THR A 2 -57.75 20.42 35.39
C THR A 2 -56.53 21.00 34.65
N ALA A 3 -56.43 21.17 33.32
CA ALA A 3 -57.31 21.38 32.15
C ALA A 3 -57.89 22.80 31.96
N THR A 4 -57.34 23.55 30.96
CA THR A 4 -57.98 24.54 30.04
C THR A 4 -56.90 25.00 29.02
N MET A 5 -56.91 24.79 27.68
CA MET A 5 -57.81 25.16 26.55
C MET A 5 -57.96 26.67 26.29
N ILE A 6 -57.59 27.15 25.08
CA ILE A 6 -58.45 27.78 24.03
C ILE A 6 -57.62 28.43 22.87
N ASN A 7 -57.88 27.94 21.64
CA ASN A 7 -58.03 28.57 20.28
C ASN A 7 -57.07 29.65 19.71
N THR A 8 -56.82 29.79 18.40
CA THR A 8 -57.67 29.65 17.19
C THR A 8 -56.82 29.51 15.90
N ALA A 9 -57.37 28.83 14.88
CA ALA A 9 -56.99 28.91 13.46
C ALA A 9 -57.85 29.95 12.70
N PRO A 10 -57.57 30.23 11.41
CA PRO A 10 -58.49 29.69 10.40
C PRO A 10 -57.84 29.18 9.09
N SER A 11 -58.68 28.42 8.39
CA SER A 11 -58.54 27.64 7.15
C SER A 11 -58.73 28.41 5.84
N CYS A 12 -58.23 27.85 4.72
CA CYS A 12 -58.98 27.80 3.45
C CYS A 12 -58.55 26.62 2.55
N SER A 13 -59.48 26.21 1.69
CA SER A 13 -59.78 24.87 1.20
C SER A 13 -59.59 24.67 -0.31
N PHE A 14 -59.28 23.42 -0.68
CA PHE A 14 -59.79 22.63 -1.84
C PHE A 14 -59.68 23.15 -3.30
N HIS A 15 -59.07 22.32 -4.17
CA HIS A 15 -59.82 21.50 -5.13
C HIS A 15 -58.96 20.38 -5.75
N ARG A 16 -59.60 19.23 -5.94
CA ARG A 16 -59.11 17.99 -6.57
C ARG A 16 -60.02 17.74 -7.77
N THR A 17 -59.46 17.39 -8.94
CA THR A 17 -60.21 16.70 -10.00
C THR A 17 -59.31 15.75 -10.80
N THR A 18 -59.67 14.48 -10.69
CA THR A 18 -59.50 13.31 -11.58
C THR A 18 -59.93 13.63 -13.04
N THR A 19 -59.56 12.94 -14.15
CA THR A 19 -59.59 11.49 -14.47
C THR A 19 -59.22 11.24 -15.97
N LEU A 20 -58.90 9.97 -16.32
CA LEU A 20 -59.10 9.22 -17.60
C LEU A 20 -58.21 9.58 -18.83
N THR A 21 -57.24 8.76 -19.25
CA THR A 21 -57.30 7.58 -20.15
C THR A 21 -58.09 7.73 -21.45
N THR A 22 -57.43 7.55 -22.61
CA THR A 22 -57.85 6.63 -23.69
C THR A 22 -56.79 6.49 -24.79
N SER A 23 -56.67 5.25 -25.25
CA SER A 23 -55.92 4.69 -26.37
C SER A 23 -56.54 4.97 -27.75
N HIS A 24 -55.77 4.88 -28.84
CA HIS A 24 -56.10 4.32 -30.18
C HIS A 24 -54.99 4.73 -31.20
N SER A 25 -54.11 3.83 -31.66
CA SER A 25 -54.18 2.92 -32.83
C SER A 25 -53.76 3.52 -34.19
N LEU A 26 -52.61 3.05 -34.72
CA LEU A 26 -52.17 2.69 -36.11
C LEU A 26 -52.75 3.44 -37.36
N PRO A 27 -51.99 3.65 -38.48
CA PRO A 27 -51.36 2.61 -39.34
C PRO A 27 -49.96 2.98 -39.95
N PHE A 28 -49.04 2.05 -40.22
CA PHE A 28 -48.79 1.22 -41.44
C PHE A 28 -48.52 1.97 -42.79
N THR A 29 -47.22 1.95 -43.20
CA THR A 29 -46.62 1.71 -44.57
C THR A 29 -46.64 2.81 -45.67
N PRO A 30 -45.87 2.69 -46.80
CA PRO A 30 -44.40 2.46 -46.93
C PRO A 30 -43.70 3.24 -48.10
N LEU A 31 -42.36 3.12 -48.15
CA LEU A 31 -41.37 3.09 -49.26
C LEU A 31 -41.74 3.50 -50.73
N HIS A 32 -40.84 4.30 -51.34
CA HIS A 32 -40.36 4.31 -52.74
C HIS A 32 -38.94 4.94 -52.71
N HIS A 33 -37.91 4.61 -53.48
CA HIS A 33 -37.75 3.93 -54.76
C HIS A 33 -36.32 3.35 -54.86
N SER A 34 -36.19 2.16 -55.44
CA SER A 34 -34.93 1.44 -55.71
C SER A 34 -34.53 1.46 -57.20
N CYS A 35 -33.23 1.18 -57.41
CA CYS A 35 -32.48 1.01 -58.66
C CYS A 35 -33.09 0.06 -59.72
N LEU A 36 -32.62 0.26 -60.96
CA LEU A 36 -32.83 -0.60 -62.14
C LEU A 36 -31.66 -1.57 -62.39
N HIS A 37 -32.05 -2.82 -62.72
CA HIS A 37 -31.47 -3.84 -63.63
C HIS A 37 -30.00 -4.32 -63.44
N HIS A 38 -29.66 -5.61 -63.55
CA HIS A 38 -30.13 -6.66 -64.48
C HIS A 38 -29.89 -8.12 -63.97
N CYS A 39 -30.86 -8.99 -64.30
CA CYS A 39 -30.87 -10.42 -64.71
C CYS A 39 -29.84 -11.44 -64.14
N HIS A 40 -30.26 -12.47 -63.39
CA HIS A 40 -30.89 -13.76 -63.78
C HIS A 40 -29.96 -14.75 -64.55
N PHE A 41 -29.54 -15.86 -63.93
CA PHE A 41 -30.20 -17.18 -64.03
C PHE A 41 -29.46 -18.28 -63.23
N SER A 42 -30.24 -19.18 -62.65
CA SER A 42 -29.88 -20.38 -61.90
C SER A 42 -29.21 -21.46 -62.76
N PHE A 43 -28.44 -22.38 -62.15
CA PHE A 43 -28.86 -23.78 -61.96
C PHE A 43 -27.83 -24.57 -61.13
N CYS A 44 -28.37 -25.43 -60.28
CA CYS A 44 -27.69 -26.30 -59.34
C CYS A 44 -27.36 -27.64 -60.01
N THR A 45 -26.16 -28.18 -59.82
CA THR A 45 -25.91 -29.63 -59.66
C THR A 45 -24.48 -29.86 -59.14
N GLN A 46 -24.37 -30.40 -57.92
CA GLN A 46 -23.22 -31.20 -57.48
C GLN A 46 -23.13 -32.48 -58.36
N PRO A 47 -21.97 -33.13 -58.58
CA PRO A 47 -21.32 -33.85 -57.47
C PRO A 47 -19.80 -34.16 -57.57
N LEU A 48 -19.31 -34.75 -56.46
CA LEU A 48 -18.15 -35.63 -56.28
C LEU A 48 -16.73 -35.04 -56.15
N ARG A 49 -16.16 -35.37 -54.98
CA ARG A 49 -14.73 -35.41 -54.64
C ARG A 49 -13.94 -36.30 -55.61
N LEU A 50 -12.79 -35.81 -56.05
CA LEU A 50 -11.57 -36.61 -56.13
C LEU A 50 -10.32 -35.75 -55.91
N THR A 51 -9.34 -36.44 -55.39
CA THR A 51 -8.12 -36.02 -54.68
C THR A 51 -7.03 -35.39 -55.55
N ASN A 52 -6.19 -34.62 -54.84
CA ASN A 52 -4.76 -34.37 -55.05
C ASN A 52 -4.31 -33.68 -56.36
N LEU A 53 -3.89 -32.42 -56.21
CA LEU A 53 -2.63 -31.91 -56.78
C LEU A 53 -2.07 -30.80 -55.88
N ARG A 54 -0.77 -30.93 -55.57
CA ARG A 54 0.04 -30.12 -54.66
C ARG A 54 0.08 -28.64 -55.07
N CYS A 55 0.01 -27.75 -54.09
CA CYS A 55 0.49 -26.37 -54.23
C CYS A 55 1.60 -26.12 -53.19
N HIS A 56 2.70 -25.53 -53.66
CA HIS A 56 3.90 -25.26 -52.90
C HIS A 56 3.65 -24.27 -51.76
N THR A 57 3.96 -24.69 -50.52
CA THR A 57 4.05 -23.82 -49.35
C THR A 57 5.39 -23.10 -49.33
N LEU A 58 5.37 -21.79 -49.56
CA LEU A 58 6.46 -20.88 -49.21
C LEU A 58 6.34 -20.50 -47.73
N SER A 59 7.40 -20.76 -46.99
CA SER A 59 7.59 -20.56 -45.55
C SER A 59 7.58 -19.08 -45.13
N PRO A 60 6.92 -18.69 -44.03
CA PRO A 60 7.16 -17.41 -43.39
C PRO A 60 8.39 -17.46 -42.49
N LEU A 61 9.20 -16.40 -42.59
CA LEU A 61 10.44 -16.16 -41.87
C LEU A 61 10.28 -16.22 -40.35
N THR A 62 11.24 -16.90 -39.72
CA THR A 62 11.47 -16.99 -38.28
C THR A 62 11.75 -15.63 -37.65
N THR A 63 10.81 -15.09 -36.89
CA THR A 63 11.08 -14.03 -35.89
C THR A 63 11.30 -14.68 -34.52
N LYS A 64 12.54 -14.57 -34.03
CA LYS A 64 13.01 -15.12 -32.75
C LYS A 64 12.15 -14.61 -31.58
N THR A 65 11.41 -15.52 -30.97
CA THR A 65 10.71 -15.34 -29.70
C THR A 65 11.74 -15.21 -28.56
N LEU A 66 11.77 -14.07 -27.88
CA LEU A 66 12.47 -13.93 -26.60
C LEU A 66 11.63 -14.61 -25.52
N LYS A 67 12.01 -15.84 -25.14
CA LYS A 67 11.55 -16.47 -23.90
C LYS A 67 12.24 -15.79 -22.73
N VAL A 68 11.49 -15.06 -21.91
CA VAL A 68 11.96 -14.59 -20.61
C VAL A 68 11.61 -15.67 -19.58
N ASN A 69 12.59 -16.51 -19.24
CA ASN A 69 12.52 -17.38 -18.06
C ASN A 69 12.77 -16.51 -16.82
N CYS A 70 11.73 -16.14 -16.09
CA CYS A 70 11.91 -15.75 -14.69
C CYS A 70 12.21 -17.03 -13.91
N SER A 71 13.43 -17.17 -13.40
CA SER A 71 13.79 -18.27 -12.52
C SER A 71 12.86 -18.28 -11.31
N ILE A 72 11.95 -19.24 -11.25
CA ILE A 72 11.10 -19.55 -10.11
C ILE A 72 12.03 -20.12 -9.03
N SER A 73 12.56 -19.27 -8.14
CA SER A 73 13.21 -19.76 -6.93
C SER A 73 12.17 -19.85 -5.82
N ASP A 74 11.94 -21.05 -5.31
CA ASP A 74 11.09 -21.34 -4.15
C ASP A 74 11.48 -20.43 -2.95
N PRO A 75 10.56 -19.62 -2.39
CA PRO A 75 10.87 -18.61 -1.38
C PRO A 75 11.48 -19.21 -0.10
N LEU A 76 12.19 -18.37 0.66
CA LEU A 76 12.94 -18.79 1.85
C LEU A 76 12.00 -19.10 3.02
N LYS A 77 12.14 -20.28 3.61
CA LYS A 77 11.30 -20.81 4.69
C LYS A 77 12.18 -21.09 5.91
N VAL A 78 12.00 -20.32 6.97
CA VAL A 78 12.85 -20.35 8.16
C VAL A 78 12.02 -20.77 9.37
N MET A 79 12.52 -21.71 10.15
CA MET A 79 12.03 -21.94 11.51
C MET A 79 13.10 -21.50 12.50
N ILE A 80 12.67 -20.88 13.60
CA ILE A 80 13.57 -20.54 14.70
C ILE A 80 12.95 -21.00 16.03
N SER A 81 13.78 -21.66 16.83
CA SER A 81 13.46 -22.07 18.19
C SER A 81 14.59 -21.72 19.15
N GLY A 82 14.27 -21.83 20.43
CA GLY A 82 15.19 -21.54 21.52
C GLY A 82 14.42 -21.54 22.83
N ALA A 83 15.15 -21.68 23.93
CA ALA A 83 14.56 -21.61 25.25
C ALA A 83 13.88 -20.24 25.49
N PRO A 84 12.92 -20.13 26.43
CA PRO A 84 12.36 -18.84 26.83
C PRO A 84 13.47 -17.84 27.20
N ALA A 85 13.39 -16.60 26.69
CA ALA A 85 14.40 -15.55 26.85
C ALA A 85 15.78 -15.79 26.18
N SER A 86 15.88 -16.73 25.24
CA SER A 86 17.05 -16.91 24.37
C SER A 86 17.36 -15.73 23.43
N GLY A 87 16.47 -14.74 23.32
CA GLY A 87 16.61 -13.63 22.36
C GLY A 87 15.99 -13.89 20.97
N LYS A 88 15.28 -15.01 20.81
CA LYS A 88 14.62 -15.40 19.55
C LYS A 88 13.73 -14.31 18.93
N GLY A 89 12.95 -13.58 19.73
CA GLY A 89 12.04 -12.54 19.22
C GLY A 89 12.81 -11.38 18.60
N THR A 90 13.88 -10.94 19.28
CA THR A 90 14.79 -9.92 18.78
C THR A 90 15.45 -10.35 17.46
N GLN A 91 15.90 -11.60 17.37
CA GLN A 91 16.47 -12.12 16.12
C GLN A 91 15.42 -12.22 15.01
N CYS A 92 14.17 -12.61 15.33
CA CYS A 92 13.07 -12.64 14.37
C CYS A 92 12.79 -11.27 13.75
N GLU A 93 12.74 -10.22 14.56
CA GLU A 93 12.53 -8.85 14.09
C GLU A 93 13.60 -8.44 13.07
N LEU A 94 14.87 -8.71 13.37
CA LEU A 94 15.98 -8.41 12.47
C LEU A 94 15.95 -9.25 11.18
N ILE A 95 15.64 -10.56 11.28
CA ILE A 95 15.49 -11.46 10.12
C ILE A 95 14.37 -10.97 9.21
N VAL A 96 13.22 -10.59 9.78
CA VAL A 96 12.06 -10.09 9.03
C VAL A 96 12.38 -8.77 8.35
N GLN A 97 13.06 -7.86 9.06
CA GLN A 97 13.50 -6.58 8.51
C GLN A 97 14.46 -6.76 7.33
N ARG A 98 15.39 -7.73 7.42
CA ARG A 98 16.42 -7.95 6.41
C ARG A 98 15.95 -8.78 5.21
N PHE A 99 15.24 -9.87 5.46
CA PHE A 99 14.87 -10.87 4.45
C PHE A 99 13.41 -10.75 3.98
N GLY A 100 12.59 -9.90 4.61
CA GLY A 100 11.21 -9.64 4.18
C GLY A 100 10.24 -10.81 4.38
N LEU A 101 10.59 -11.76 5.24
CA LEU A 101 9.78 -12.95 5.54
C LEU A 101 8.52 -12.58 6.33
N VAL A 102 7.47 -13.38 6.19
CA VAL A 102 6.28 -13.26 7.03
C VAL A 102 6.58 -13.85 8.42
N HIS A 103 6.57 -13.01 9.45
CA HIS A 103 6.74 -13.46 10.84
C HIS A 103 5.47 -14.12 11.36
N ILE A 104 5.60 -15.36 11.84
CA ILE A 104 4.50 -16.14 12.41
C ILE A 104 4.95 -16.61 13.80
N SER A 105 4.55 -15.86 14.83
CA SER A 105 4.83 -16.16 16.23
C SER A 105 3.61 -16.82 16.88
N THR A 106 3.73 -18.08 17.29
CA THR A 106 2.63 -18.78 17.98
C THR A 106 2.29 -18.14 19.31
N GLY A 107 3.29 -17.56 19.99
CA GLY A 107 3.07 -16.84 21.24
C GLY A 107 2.23 -15.57 21.05
N ASP A 108 2.47 -14.82 19.98
CA ASP A 108 1.71 -13.60 19.70
C ASP A 108 0.31 -13.90 19.20
N LEU A 109 0.16 -14.92 18.34
CA LEU A 109 -1.15 -15.39 17.89
C LEU A 109 -2.02 -15.83 19.08
N LEU A 110 -1.50 -16.67 19.98
CA LEU A 110 -2.23 -17.10 21.18
C LEU A 110 -2.58 -15.92 22.10
N ARG A 111 -1.67 -14.95 22.30
CA ARG A 111 -1.96 -13.75 23.09
C ARG A 111 -3.03 -12.87 22.46
N ALA A 112 -3.05 -12.74 21.13
CA ALA A 112 -4.07 -11.99 20.42
C ALA A 112 -5.45 -12.64 20.60
N GLU A 113 -5.54 -13.97 20.50
CA GLU A 113 -6.78 -14.72 20.75
C GLU A 113 -7.27 -14.55 22.19
N VAL A 114 -6.36 -14.62 23.18
CA VAL A 114 -6.68 -14.38 24.59
C VAL A 114 -7.20 -12.96 24.82
N ALA A 115 -6.56 -11.95 24.20
CA ALA A 115 -6.97 -10.56 24.32
C ALA A 115 -8.33 -10.28 23.64
N ALA A 116 -8.60 -10.93 22.52
CA ALA A 116 -9.88 -10.86 21.82
C ALA A 116 -11.01 -11.65 22.51
N GLY A 117 -10.70 -12.46 23.53
CA GLY A 117 -11.68 -13.23 24.28
C GLY A 117 -12.35 -14.35 23.47
N THR A 118 -11.67 -14.86 22.44
CA THR A 118 -12.22 -15.94 21.58
C THR A 118 -12.32 -17.25 22.34
N GLU A 119 -13.11 -18.20 21.85
CA GLU A 119 -13.22 -19.52 22.48
C GLU A 119 -11.86 -20.24 22.56
N ILE A 120 -11.05 -20.12 21.50
CA ILE A 120 -9.68 -20.63 21.44
C ILE A 120 -8.79 -19.89 22.46
N GLY A 121 -8.90 -18.56 22.52
CA GLY A 121 -8.17 -17.73 23.47
C GLY A 121 -8.45 -18.09 24.92
N ASN A 122 -9.72 -18.29 25.29
CA ASN A 122 -10.11 -18.66 26.65
C ASN A 122 -9.55 -20.03 27.07
N LYS A 123 -9.62 -21.03 26.17
CA LYS A 123 -9.00 -22.35 26.40
C LYS A 123 -7.47 -22.24 26.52
N ALA A 124 -6.82 -21.49 25.64
CA ALA A 124 -5.38 -21.30 25.66
C ALA A 124 -4.89 -20.58 26.93
N LYS A 125 -5.67 -19.65 27.47
CA LYS A 125 -5.34 -18.84 28.65
C LYS A 125 -4.99 -19.70 29.87
N GLU A 126 -5.73 -20.78 30.10
CA GLU A 126 -5.51 -21.68 31.24
C GLU A 126 -4.14 -22.36 31.18
N PHE A 127 -3.82 -22.97 30.04
CA PHE A 127 -2.51 -23.61 29.80
C PHE A 127 -1.36 -22.60 29.89
N MET A 128 -1.54 -21.41 29.30
CA MET A 128 -0.52 -20.35 29.33
C MET A 128 -0.25 -19.86 30.75
N ASN A 129 -1.29 -19.67 31.57
CA ASN A 129 -1.15 -19.23 32.96
C ASN A 129 -0.44 -20.28 33.83
N ALA A 130 -0.66 -21.56 33.54
CA ALA A 130 -0.01 -22.70 34.19
C ALA A 130 1.42 -22.95 33.68
N GLY A 131 1.89 -22.22 32.66
CA GLY A 131 3.20 -22.44 32.04
C GLY A 131 3.28 -23.71 31.20
N GLN A 132 2.14 -24.31 30.84
CA GLN A 132 2.01 -25.52 30.04
C GLN A 132 1.88 -25.19 28.54
N LEU A 133 2.09 -26.19 27.69
CA LEU A 133 1.83 -26.06 26.26
C LEU A 133 0.32 -26.13 25.99
N VAL A 134 -0.16 -25.23 25.12
CA VAL A 134 -1.52 -25.33 24.56
C VAL A 134 -1.60 -26.59 23.69
N PRO A 135 -2.72 -27.34 23.68
CA PRO A 135 -2.87 -28.56 22.90
C PRO A 135 -2.45 -28.41 21.43
N ASP A 136 -1.71 -29.41 20.94
CA ASP A 136 -1.05 -29.38 19.62
C ASP A 136 -2.03 -29.11 18.47
N GLU A 137 -3.23 -29.69 18.53
CA GLU A 137 -4.26 -29.53 17.49
C GLU A 137 -4.67 -28.06 17.30
N ILE A 138 -4.84 -27.33 18.41
CA ILE A 138 -5.24 -25.92 18.40
C ILE A 138 -4.14 -25.07 17.76
N VAL A 139 -2.90 -25.26 18.21
CA VAL A 139 -1.76 -24.47 17.71
C VAL A 139 -1.48 -24.79 16.24
N THR A 140 -1.58 -26.06 15.86
CA THR A 140 -1.36 -26.53 14.50
C THR A 140 -2.38 -25.95 13.53
N ALA A 141 -3.67 -25.96 13.87
CA ALA A 141 -4.71 -25.38 13.03
C ALA A 141 -4.49 -23.87 12.81
N MET A 142 -4.12 -23.15 13.88
CA MET A 142 -3.84 -21.72 13.84
C MET A 142 -2.62 -21.39 12.96
N VAL A 143 -1.53 -22.16 13.09
CA VAL A 143 -0.31 -22.00 12.28
C VAL A 143 -0.59 -22.36 10.82
N ALA A 144 -1.28 -23.46 10.54
CA ALA A 144 -1.64 -23.88 9.19
C ALA A 144 -2.51 -22.83 8.48
N ALA A 145 -3.52 -22.29 9.17
CA ALA A 145 -4.34 -21.20 8.65
C ALA A 145 -3.47 -19.98 8.29
N ARG A 146 -2.54 -19.60 9.17
CA ARG A 146 -1.65 -18.45 8.92
C ARG A 146 -0.67 -18.66 7.77
N LEU A 147 -0.13 -19.87 7.63
CA LEU A 147 0.78 -20.26 6.54
C LEU A 147 0.06 -20.41 5.20
N SER A 148 -1.26 -20.68 5.22
CA SER A 148 -2.07 -20.82 4.01
C SER A 148 -2.34 -19.49 3.28
N LEU A 149 -2.07 -18.35 3.95
CA LEU A 149 -2.22 -17.03 3.38
C LEU A 149 -1.18 -16.77 2.28
N GLU A 150 -1.58 -16.02 1.26
CA GLU A 150 -0.75 -15.78 0.07
C GLU A 150 0.54 -15.02 0.37
N ASP A 151 0.57 -14.19 1.43
CA ASP A 151 1.79 -13.49 1.83
C ASP A 151 2.89 -14.47 2.27
N ALA A 152 2.55 -15.47 3.08
CA ALA A 152 3.47 -16.51 3.55
C ALA A 152 3.93 -17.42 2.41
N LYS A 153 3.06 -17.72 1.43
CA LYS A 153 3.42 -18.49 0.24
C LYS A 153 4.35 -17.74 -0.71
N GLN A 154 4.14 -16.43 -0.89
CA GLN A 154 4.88 -15.64 -1.87
C GLN A 154 6.22 -15.12 -1.33
N LYS A 155 6.25 -14.65 -0.08
CA LYS A 155 7.46 -14.08 0.53
C LYS A 155 8.30 -15.11 1.27
N GLY A 156 7.72 -16.28 1.53
CA GLY A 156 8.26 -17.21 2.51
C GLY A 156 7.90 -16.77 3.92
N TRP A 157 8.26 -17.58 4.89
CA TRP A 157 7.80 -17.45 6.27
C TRP A 157 8.93 -17.67 7.26
N LEU A 158 8.78 -17.04 8.42
CA LEU A 158 9.59 -17.26 9.61
C LEU A 158 8.66 -17.73 10.74
N LEU A 159 8.72 -19.03 11.07
CA LEU A 159 8.00 -19.58 12.22
C LEU A 159 8.82 -19.38 13.49
N ASP A 160 8.29 -18.59 14.42
CA ASP A 160 8.87 -18.35 15.75
C ASP A 160 8.16 -19.19 16.82
N GLY A 161 8.92 -20.12 17.40
CA GLY A 161 8.45 -20.90 18.54
C GLY A 161 7.40 -21.94 18.17
N TYR A 162 7.46 -22.49 16.96
CA TYR A 162 6.75 -23.68 16.53
C TYR A 162 7.60 -24.44 15.50
N PRO A 163 7.71 -25.77 15.58
CA PRO A 163 7.06 -26.66 16.55
C PRO A 163 7.74 -26.66 17.94
N ARG A 164 6.98 -27.04 18.98
CA ARG A 164 7.45 -27.20 20.38
C ARG A 164 7.31 -28.61 20.93
N SER A 165 6.64 -29.51 20.21
CA SER A 165 6.48 -30.91 20.54
C SER A 165 6.75 -31.76 19.30
N LEU A 166 6.97 -33.07 19.50
CA LEU A 166 7.08 -34.02 18.39
C LEU A 166 5.78 -34.08 17.57
N GLY A 167 4.61 -34.01 18.23
CA GLY A 167 3.30 -34.03 17.55
C GLY A 167 3.11 -32.85 16.59
N GLN A 168 3.56 -31.65 16.97
CA GLN A 168 3.55 -30.47 16.10
C GLN A 168 4.50 -30.64 14.90
N ALA A 169 5.71 -31.17 15.12
CA ALA A 169 6.66 -31.41 14.04
C ALA A 169 6.12 -32.44 13.04
N GLN A 170 5.52 -33.54 13.52
CA GLN A 170 4.85 -34.53 12.69
C GLN A 170 3.66 -33.96 11.92
N SER A 171 2.96 -32.98 12.48
CA SER A 171 1.82 -32.33 11.83
C SER A 171 2.27 -31.46 10.65
N LEU A 172 3.36 -30.69 10.80
CA LEU A 172 3.96 -29.94 9.68
C LEU A 172 4.40 -30.87 8.56
N GLU A 173 5.01 -32.00 8.92
CA GLU A 173 5.46 -33.01 7.98
C GLU A 173 4.30 -33.63 7.20
N LYS A 174 3.19 -33.99 7.88
CA LYS A 174 1.95 -34.48 7.24
C LYS A 174 1.35 -33.44 6.27
N MET A 175 1.46 -32.16 6.61
CA MET A 175 1.01 -31.05 5.76
C MET A 175 2.01 -30.69 4.64
N GLN A 176 3.14 -31.39 4.57
CA GLN A 176 4.23 -31.12 3.61
C GLN A 176 4.82 -29.70 3.75
N ILE A 177 4.77 -29.13 4.95
CA ILE A 177 5.34 -27.82 5.26
C ILE A 177 6.74 -28.08 5.86
N ARG A 178 7.77 -27.91 5.03
CA ARG A 178 9.17 -28.07 5.45
C ARG A 178 9.95 -26.75 5.35
N PRO A 179 10.79 -26.42 6.35
CA PRO A 179 11.69 -25.29 6.24
C PRO A 179 12.88 -25.60 5.34
N ASP A 180 13.53 -24.54 4.86
CA ASP A 180 14.87 -24.63 4.28
C ASP A 180 15.93 -24.71 5.38
N VAL A 181 15.65 -24.11 6.54
CA VAL A 181 16.56 -24.07 7.68
C VAL A 181 15.80 -24.00 9.00
N TYR A 182 16.30 -24.73 9.99
CA TYR A 182 15.82 -24.71 11.36
C TYR A 182 16.91 -24.20 12.29
N ILE A 183 16.76 -22.98 12.78
CA ILE A 183 17.73 -22.31 13.64
C ILE A 183 17.36 -22.56 15.10
N VAL A 184 18.32 -23.01 15.90
CA VAL A 184 18.14 -23.17 17.34
C VAL A 184 19.10 -22.23 18.07
N LEU A 185 18.56 -21.27 18.80
CA LEU A 185 19.34 -20.42 19.69
C LEU A 185 19.63 -21.15 21.00
N ASP A 186 20.90 -21.50 21.20
CA ASP A 186 21.40 -22.15 22.40
C ASP A 186 21.97 -21.11 23.36
N VAL A 187 21.51 -21.13 24.61
CA VAL A 187 21.90 -20.17 25.64
C VAL A 187 21.92 -20.91 26.98
N ARG A 188 22.93 -20.65 27.78
CA ARG A 188 23.08 -21.26 29.11
C ARG A 188 21.92 -20.89 30.04
N ASP A 189 21.45 -21.86 30.82
CA ASP A 189 20.30 -21.75 31.73
C ASP A 189 20.37 -20.53 32.66
N GLU A 190 21.55 -20.27 33.22
CA GLU A 190 21.75 -19.21 34.20
C GLU A 190 21.48 -17.83 33.58
N ILE A 191 21.84 -17.66 32.30
CA ILE A 191 21.59 -16.44 31.53
C ILE A 191 20.10 -16.32 31.18
N LEU A 192 19.44 -17.43 30.86
CA LEU A 192 18.02 -17.45 30.47
C LEU A 192 17.09 -17.03 31.61
N ILE A 193 17.36 -17.52 32.83
CA ILE A 193 16.57 -17.18 34.01
C ILE A 193 16.69 -15.68 34.30
N ASP A 194 17.92 -15.15 34.33
CA ASP A 194 18.19 -13.73 34.55
C ASP A 194 17.48 -12.84 33.51
N ARG A 195 17.62 -13.18 32.22
CA ARG A 195 16.97 -12.46 31.12
C ARG A 195 15.44 -12.46 31.20
N CYS A 196 14.84 -13.54 31.70
CA CYS A 196 13.39 -13.64 31.87
C CYS A 196 12.89 -12.77 33.03
N VAL A 197 13.53 -12.86 34.19
CA VAL A 197 13.14 -12.10 35.40
C VAL A 197 13.34 -10.60 35.20
N GLY A 198 14.36 -10.19 34.44
CA GLY A 198 14.64 -8.80 34.11
C GLY A 198 13.74 -8.19 33.03
N ARG A 199 12.91 -8.99 32.33
CA ARG A 199 12.05 -8.53 31.23
C ARG A 199 10.87 -7.70 31.73
N ARG A 200 10.57 -6.63 31.00
CA ARG A 200 9.43 -5.74 31.25
C ARG A 200 8.69 -5.46 29.95
N LEU A 201 7.39 -5.19 30.06
CA LEU A 201 6.51 -4.84 28.95
C LEU A 201 5.94 -3.46 29.19
N ASP A 202 6.02 -2.59 28.18
CA ASP A 202 5.25 -1.35 28.17
C ASP A 202 3.81 -1.64 27.69
N PRO A 203 2.77 -1.46 28.52
CA PRO A 203 1.40 -1.77 28.14
C PRO A 203 0.83 -0.82 27.08
N VAL A 204 1.44 0.36 26.87
CA VAL A 204 0.96 1.38 25.92
C VAL A 204 1.52 1.12 24.52
N THR A 205 2.83 0.84 24.43
CA THR A 205 3.52 0.65 23.14
C THR A 205 3.65 -0.81 22.73
N GLY A 206 3.52 -1.74 23.67
CA GLY A 206 3.81 -3.17 23.46
C GLY A 206 5.30 -3.51 23.41
N LYS A 207 6.19 -2.52 23.57
CA LYS A 207 7.66 -2.71 23.50
C LYS A 207 8.17 -3.48 24.72
N ILE A 208 9.13 -4.37 24.47
CA ILE A 208 9.79 -5.17 25.51
C ILE A 208 11.08 -4.48 25.95
N TYR A 209 11.25 -4.34 27.26
CA TYR A 209 12.44 -3.79 27.92
C TYR A 209 13.13 -4.84 28.78
N HIS A 210 14.37 -4.58 29.14
CA HIS A 210 15.09 -5.35 30.15
C HIS A 210 15.80 -4.38 31.09
N LEU A 211 15.64 -4.54 32.41
CA LEU A 211 16.16 -3.59 33.41
C LEU A 211 17.67 -3.30 33.25
N THR A 212 18.47 -4.33 32.95
CA THR A 212 19.93 -4.21 32.74
C THR A 212 20.34 -4.01 31.28
N PHE A 213 19.92 -4.90 30.36
CA PHE A 213 20.46 -4.96 29.00
C PHE A 213 19.78 -4.01 27.99
N PHE A 214 18.55 -3.60 28.26
CA PHE A 214 17.79 -2.70 27.39
C PHE A 214 16.84 -1.85 28.24
N PRO A 215 17.40 -0.93 29.05
CA PRO A 215 16.61 -0.13 29.97
C PRO A 215 15.69 0.84 29.21
N PRO A 216 14.56 1.24 29.81
CA PRO A 216 13.65 2.21 29.21
C PRO A 216 14.33 3.56 28.96
N GLU A 217 13.97 4.20 27.85
CA GLU A 217 14.61 5.45 27.40
C GLU A 217 14.23 6.66 28.28
N THR A 218 13.08 6.61 28.95
CA THR A 218 12.58 7.66 29.83
C THR A 218 12.03 7.10 31.14
N GLU A 219 12.09 7.90 32.21
CA GLU A 219 11.54 7.52 33.53
C GLU A 219 10.01 7.35 33.48
N GLU A 220 9.31 8.03 32.56
CA GLU A 220 7.87 7.83 32.33
C GLU A 220 7.55 6.42 31.82
N ILE A 221 8.33 5.94 30.85
CA ILE A 221 8.19 4.56 30.34
C ILE A 221 8.50 3.59 31.46
N LYS A 222 9.59 3.82 32.20
CA LYS A 222 10.01 2.97 33.33
C LYS A 222 8.94 2.81 34.41
N ALA A 223 8.24 3.89 34.75
CA ALA A 223 7.19 3.88 35.77
C ALA A 223 5.95 3.07 35.37
N ARG A 224 5.66 2.94 34.07
CA ARG A 224 4.50 2.19 33.55
C ARG A 224 4.81 0.75 33.13
N LEU A 225 6.07 0.32 33.23
CA LEU A 225 6.47 -1.03 32.86
C LEU A 225 5.82 -2.08 33.75
N VAL A 226 5.28 -3.13 33.14
CA VAL A 226 4.70 -4.28 33.84
C VAL A 226 5.48 -5.55 33.57
N THR A 227 5.51 -6.46 34.54
CA THR A 227 6.01 -7.82 34.33
C THR A 227 4.90 -8.66 33.72
N ARG A 228 5.23 -9.55 32.78
CA ARG A 228 4.23 -10.46 32.24
C ARG A 228 3.83 -11.49 33.29
N PRO A 229 2.56 -11.93 33.32
CA PRO A 229 2.09 -12.90 34.31
C PRO A 229 2.77 -14.29 34.20
N ASP A 230 3.46 -14.57 33.09
CA ASP A 230 4.24 -15.80 32.84
C ASP A 230 5.76 -15.66 33.07
N ASP A 231 6.23 -14.51 33.57
CA ASP A 231 7.67 -14.20 33.76
C ASP A 231 8.14 -14.36 35.22
N THR A 232 7.43 -15.13 36.06
CA THR A 232 7.92 -15.48 37.41
C THR A 232 8.99 -16.57 37.36
N GLU A 233 9.90 -16.60 38.32
CA GLU A 233 11.03 -17.54 38.33
C GLU A 233 10.55 -19.01 38.27
N GLU A 234 9.51 -19.37 39.02
CA GLU A 234 8.95 -20.73 39.03
C GLU A 234 8.38 -21.12 37.66
N LYS A 235 7.66 -20.20 37.01
CA LYS A 235 7.08 -20.41 35.68
C LYS A 235 8.16 -20.49 34.61
N VAL A 236 9.21 -19.68 34.72
CA VAL A 236 10.36 -19.69 33.82
C VAL A 236 11.08 -21.05 33.92
N LYS A 237 11.35 -21.54 35.13
CA LYS A 237 11.94 -22.87 35.35
C LYS A 237 11.07 -23.99 34.79
N SER A 238 9.76 -23.93 35.04
CA SER A 238 8.79 -24.90 34.48
C SER A 238 8.84 -24.93 32.94
N ARG A 239 8.78 -23.76 32.30
CA ARG A 239 8.85 -23.62 30.84
C ARG A 239 10.18 -24.08 30.26
N LEU A 240 11.28 -23.80 30.96
CA LEU A 240 12.62 -24.26 30.57
C LEU A 240 12.70 -25.79 30.62
N ASN A 241 12.17 -26.42 31.66
CA ASN A 241 12.12 -27.87 31.79
C ASN A 241 11.28 -28.52 30.66
N ILE A 242 10.08 -27.99 30.40
CA ILE A 242 9.23 -28.46 29.29
C ILE A 242 9.93 -28.29 27.94
N TYR A 243 10.61 -27.17 27.72
CA TYR A 243 11.42 -26.97 26.51
C TYR A 243 12.49 -28.06 26.38
N LYS A 244 13.27 -28.32 27.43
CA LYS A 244 14.34 -29.33 27.41
C LYS A 244 13.83 -30.75 27.13
N GLN A 245 12.72 -31.14 27.77
CA GLN A 245 12.09 -32.44 27.56
C GLN A 245 11.68 -32.69 26.10
N ASN A 246 11.32 -31.63 25.37
CA ASN A 246 10.87 -31.74 23.97
C ASN A 246 11.94 -31.38 22.93
N ALA A 247 12.98 -30.63 23.32
CA ALA A 247 13.95 -30.04 22.40
C ALA A 247 14.68 -31.09 21.56
N GLU A 248 15.07 -32.21 22.17
CA GLU A 248 15.77 -33.30 21.46
C GLU A 248 14.85 -33.98 20.42
N ALA A 249 13.61 -34.29 20.80
CA ALA A 249 12.64 -34.92 19.91
C ALA A 249 12.29 -34.03 18.70
N VAL A 250 12.13 -32.73 18.93
CA VAL A 250 11.91 -31.76 17.84
C VAL A 250 13.15 -31.62 16.98
N SER A 251 14.33 -31.45 17.57
CA SER A 251 15.58 -31.28 16.82
C SER A 251 15.90 -32.48 15.94
N SER A 252 15.61 -33.69 16.41
CA SER A 252 15.80 -34.93 15.67
C SER A 252 14.94 -35.00 14.40
N SER A 253 13.77 -34.35 14.39
CA SER A 253 12.87 -34.30 13.22
C SER A 253 13.44 -33.45 12.07
N TYR A 254 14.41 -32.57 12.34
CA TYR A 254 14.98 -31.63 11.38
C TYR A 254 16.51 -31.75 11.25
N SER A 255 17.07 -32.93 11.54
CA SER A 255 18.52 -33.19 11.61
C SER A 255 19.32 -32.75 10.37
N ASN A 256 18.70 -32.72 9.19
CA ASN A 256 19.34 -32.34 7.93
C ASN A 256 19.37 -30.82 7.67
N THR A 257 18.54 -30.04 8.38
CA THR A 257 18.37 -28.60 8.15
C THR A 257 18.59 -27.78 9.42
N ILE A 258 18.99 -28.41 10.53
CA ILE A 258 19.19 -27.77 11.83
C ILE A 258 20.54 -27.07 11.92
N HIS A 259 20.54 -25.84 12.42
CA HIS A 259 21.73 -25.07 12.75
C HIS A 259 21.61 -24.51 14.16
N LYS A 260 22.54 -24.89 15.04
CA LYS A 260 22.61 -24.37 16.41
C LYS A 260 23.51 -23.14 16.43
N ILE A 261 23.04 -22.06 17.04
CA ILE A 261 23.74 -20.77 17.14
C ILE A 261 23.81 -20.39 18.62
N ASP A 262 24.98 -19.94 19.07
CA ASP A 262 25.17 -19.49 20.45
C ASP A 262 24.56 -18.09 20.66
N GLY A 263 23.42 -18.04 21.37
CA GLY A 263 22.70 -16.81 21.71
C GLY A 263 23.23 -16.09 22.96
N SER A 264 24.39 -16.51 23.49
CA SER A 264 25.05 -15.85 24.63
C SER A 264 25.79 -14.57 24.22
N ASN A 265 26.13 -14.44 22.93
CA ASN A 265 26.84 -13.30 22.36
C ASN A 265 25.97 -12.03 22.24
N SER A 266 26.56 -10.91 21.80
CA SER A 266 25.82 -9.67 21.56
C SER A 266 24.76 -9.86 20.48
N LYS A 267 23.70 -9.04 20.54
CA LYS A 267 22.57 -9.07 19.60
C LYS A 267 23.04 -9.04 18.14
N GLU A 268 24.00 -8.16 17.84
CA GLU A 268 24.54 -7.93 16.51
C GLU A 268 25.40 -9.10 16.02
N ALA A 269 26.21 -9.69 16.91
CA ALA A 269 27.05 -10.83 16.56
C ALA A 269 26.20 -12.06 16.19
N VAL A 270 25.18 -12.35 17.00
CA VAL A 270 24.22 -13.44 16.73
C VAL A 270 23.48 -13.20 15.42
N PHE A 271 23.06 -11.96 15.15
CA PHE A 271 22.36 -11.63 13.92
C PHE A 271 23.25 -11.78 12.68
N ASN A 272 24.51 -11.33 12.74
CA ASN A 272 25.46 -11.45 11.64
C ASN A 272 25.72 -12.92 11.26
N GLU A 273 25.78 -13.81 12.25
CA GLU A 273 25.92 -15.26 12.00
C GLU A 273 24.68 -15.82 11.29
N ILE A 274 23.48 -15.48 11.77
CA ILE A 274 22.21 -15.86 11.13
C ILE A 274 22.13 -15.30 9.70
N GLU A 275 22.46 -14.02 9.50
CA GLU A 275 22.42 -13.37 8.19
C GLU A 275 23.34 -14.07 7.19
N SER A 276 24.56 -14.42 7.61
CA SER A 276 25.51 -15.17 6.80
C SER A 276 24.94 -16.53 6.37
N LEU A 277 24.37 -17.28 7.31
CA LEU A 277 23.73 -18.57 7.06
C LEU A 277 22.57 -18.45 6.04
N LEU A 278 21.64 -17.52 6.28
CA LEU A 278 20.47 -17.33 5.41
C LEU A 278 20.87 -16.83 4.00
N SER A 279 21.87 -15.96 3.91
CA SER A 279 22.40 -15.46 2.64
C SER A 279 23.05 -16.57 1.81
N GLN A 280 23.81 -17.47 2.46
CA GLN A 280 24.38 -18.65 1.79
C GLN A 280 23.30 -19.58 1.24
N LEU A 281 22.22 -19.81 1.99
CA LEU A 281 21.10 -20.64 1.54
C LEU A 281 20.37 -20.02 0.34
N GLN A 282 20.12 -18.71 0.35
CA GLN A 282 19.56 -18.01 -0.81
C GLN A 282 20.48 -18.12 -2.02
N HIS A 283 21.79 -17.95 -1.85
CA HIS A 283 22.75 -18.08 -2.94
C HIS A 283 22.84 -19.51 -3.50
N ASN A 284 22.75 -20.53 -2.63
CA ASN A 284 22.73 -21.94 -3.02
C ASN A 284 21.45 -22.30 -3.80
N LYS A 285 20.28 -21.80 -3.38
CA LYS A 285 19.03 -21.94 -4.13
C LYS A 285 19.13 -21.33 -5.53
N VAL A 286 19.72 -20.14 -5.66
CA VAL A 286 19.94 -19.50 -6.96
C VAL A 286 20.92 -20.30 -7.83
N LYS A 287 21.96 -20.92 -7.24
CA LYS A 287 22.90 -21.79 -7.96
C LYS A 287 22.27 -23.11 -8.43
N LEU A 288 21.43 -23.76 -7.62
CA LEU A 288 20.69 -24.99 -7.97
C LEU A 288 19.73 -24.76 -9.14
N VAL A 289 19.09 -23.59 -9.20
CA VAL A 289 18.23 -23.22 -10.34
C VAL A 289 19.05 -22.97 -11.61
N LYS A 290 20.29 -22.47 -11.48
CA LYS A 290 21.21 -22.21 -12.60
C LYS A 290 21.95 -23.46 -13.11
N SER A 291 22.16 -24.50 -12.30
CA SER A 291 22.82 -25.74 -12.72
C SER A 291 21.91 -26.70 -13.50
N GLY A 292 20.59 -26.49 -13.47
CA GLY A 292 19.60 -27.21 -14.28
C GLY A 292 19.44 -26.71 -15.73
N GLU A 293 19.94 -25.52 -16.06
CA GLU A 293 19.90 -24.94 -17.40
C GLU A 293 21.32 -24.90 -18.01
N LYS A 294 21.67 -25.90 -18.83
CA LYS A 294 22.90 -25.88 -19.65
C LYS A 294 22.60 -25.34 -21.06
N SER A 295 23.17 -24.18 -21.41
CA SER A 295 23.84 -23.92 -22.70
C SER A 295 24.53 -22.54 -22.81
N ILE A 296 25.86 -22.59 -22.91
CA ILE A 296 26.85 -21.83 -23.73
C ILE A 296 27.10 -20.32 -23.46
N PRO A 297 28.38 -19.87 -23.41
CA PRO A 297 28.80 -18.65 -22.72
C PRO A 297 28.99 -17.46 -23.68
N ASP A 298 28.80 -16.26 -23.17
CA ASP A 298 29.47 -15.09 -23.75
C ASP A 298 30.17 -14.26 -22.67
N SER A 299 31.47 -14.17 -22.83
CA SER A 299 32.37 -13.33 -22.06
C SER A 299 32.32 -11.90 -22.60
N LYS A 300 32.17 -10.91 -21.73
CA LYS A 300 33.20 -9.88 -21.44
C LYS A 300 32.64 -8.77 -20.58
N LYS A 301 33.45 -8.39 -19.59
CA LYS A 301 33.31 -7.19 -18.77
C LYS A 301 33.32 -5.93 -19.63
N GLY A 302 32.43 -4.99 -19.31
CA GLY A 302 32.47 -3.62 -19.77
C GLY A 302 31.75 -2.72 -18.75
N ARG A 303 32.52 -1.84 -18.13
CA ARG A 303 32.06 -0.75 -17.25
C ARG A 303 31.64 0.40 -18.17
N THR A 304 30.39 0.87 -18.13
CA THR A 304 30.00 2.21 -18.61
C THR A 304 28.57 2.60 -18.20
N SER A 305 28.48 3.77 -17.54
CA SER A 305 27.47 4.85 -17.61
C SER A 305 25.98 4.57 -17.89
N LEU A 306 25.16 5.07 -16.96
CA LEU A 306 23.85 5.76 -17.06
C LEU A 306 22.96 5.61 -18.32
N SER A 307 21.66 5.53 -18.04
CA SER A 307 20.46 5.61 -18.91
C SER A 307 19.96 4.29 -19.51
N GLN A 308 19.07 3.62 -18.76
CA GLN A 308 18.01 2.79 -19.36
C GLN A 308 16.72 2.94 -18.55
N ASP A 309 15.76 3.59 -19.21
CA ASP A 309 14.36 3.83 -18.89
C ASP A 309 13.70 2.58 -18.23
N LYS A 310 13.54 2.59 -16.91
CA LYS A 310 13.09 1.44 -16.11
C LYS A 310 11.58 1.55 -15.83
N TRP A 311 10.79 0.81 -16.62
CA TRP A 311 9.39 0.39 -16.36
C TRP A 311 8.30 1.50 -16.21
N ARG A 312 7.39 1.58 -17.21
CA ARG A 312 6.22 2.52 -17.26
C ARG A 312 4.83 1.89 -16.96
N GLY A 313 4.76 0.72 -16.32
CA GLY A 313 3.48 0.08 -15.97
C GLY A 313 2.96 0.48 -14.58
N ILE A 314 1.64 0.45 -14.37
CA ILE A 314 0.98 0.59 -13.06
C ILE A 314 1.06 -0.74 -12.29
N PRO A 315 1.34 -0.74 -10.97
CA PRO A 315 1.36 -1.96 -10.17
C PRO A 315 0.00 -2.67 -10.17
N THR A 316 0.03 -3.98 -10.03
CA THR A 316 -1.18 -4.80 -9.87
C THR A 316 -1.58 -4.88 -8.39
N ARG A 317 -2.81 -5.31 -8.12
CA ARG A 317 -3.38 -5.50 -6.78
C ARG A 317 -3.49 -4.21 -5.97
N VAL A 318 -3.76 -3.09 -6.66
CA VAL A 318 -3.94 -1.76 -6.01
C VAL A 318 -5.22 -1.69 -5.16
N ASN A 319 -6.11 -2.68 -5.27
CA ASN A 319 -7.25 -2.89 -4.39
C ASN A 319 -6.87 -3.47 -3.00
N ASN A 320 -5.67 -4.02 -2.83
CA ASN A 320 -5.25 -4.59 -1.56
C ASN A 320 -4.79 -3.48 -0.61
N ILE A 321 -5.58 -3.22 0.42
CA ILE A 321 -5.29 -2.23 1.46
C ILE A 321 -5.13 -2.99 2.79
N PRO A 322 -3.99 -2.91 3.48
CA PRO A 322 -2.86 -2.03 3.18
C PRO A 322 -2.05 -2.45 1.95
N HIS A 323 -1.56 -1.48 1.18
CA HIS A 323 -0.70 -1.66 0.02
C HIS A 323 0.61 -2.29 0.47
N SER A 324 1.15 -3.18 -0.36
CA SER A 324 2.44 -3.78 -0.08
C SER A 324 3.55 -2.72 -0.16
N ARG A 325 4.68 -2.96 0.53
CA ARG A 325 5.83 -2.04 0.48
C ARG A 325 6.30 -1.77 -0.94
N GLU A 326 6.19 -2.75 -1.84
CA GLU A 326 6.55 -2.63 -3.24
C GLU A 326 5.62 -1.68 -4.00
N ILE A 327 4.31 -1.75 -3.76
CA ILE A 327 3.32 -0.83 -4.34
C ILE A 327 3.57 0.58 -3.82
N ARG A 328 3.79 0.74 -2.51
CA ARG A 328 4.11 2.04 -1.91
C ARG A 328 5.40 2.62 -2.48
N LYS A 329 6.47 1.83 -2.52
CA LYS A 329 7.75 2.21 -3.09
C LYS A 329 7.62 2.62 -4.56
N TYR A 330 6.81 1.91 -5.34
CA TYR A 330 6.51 2.34 -6.72
C TYR A 330 5.98 3.77 -6.75
N PHE A 331 4.95 4.09 -5.96
CA PHE A 331 4.42 5.46 -5.93
C PHE A 331 5.44 6.46 -5.41
N TYR A 332 6.26 6.11 -4.42
CA TYR A 332 7.29 7.00 -3.88
C TYR A 332 8.35 7.31 -4.93
N ASP A 333 8.90 6.28 -5.57
CA ASP A 333 9.93 6.40 -6.60
C ASP A 333 9.39 7.15 -7.85
N ASP A 334 8.12 6.94 -8.20
CA ASP A 334 7.49 7.56 -9.39
C ASP A 334 7.16 9.05 -9.16
N VAL A 335 6.67 9.41 -7.96
CA VAL A 335 6.44 10.80 -7.56
C VAL A 335 7.77 11.55 -7.44
N LEU A 336 8.78 10.92 -6.83
CA LEU A 336 10.12 11.48 -6.68
C LEU A 336 10.72 11.82 -8.05
N GLN A 337 10.79 10.85 -8.96
CA GLN A 337 11.34 11.05 -10.30
C GLN A 337 10.57 12.12 -11.09
N ALA A 338 9.25 12.19 -10.97
CA ALA A 338 8.46 13.22 -11.64
C ALA A 338 8.73 14.62 -11.07
N THR A 339 8.90 14.72 -9.75
CA THR A 339 9.18 15.97 -9.04
C THR A 339 10.60 16.47 -9.33
N GLU A 340 11.60 15.58 -9.29
CA GLU A 340 12.99 15.89 -9.65
C GLU A 340 13.09 16.42 -11.09
N ARG A 341 12.46 15.73 -12.05
CA ARG A 341 12.43 16.19 -13.45
C ARG A 341 11.82 17.58 -13.60
N ALA A 342 10.70 17.84 -12.93
CA ALA A 342 10.05 19.15 -13.00
C ALA A 342 10.92 20.27 -12.38
N ILE A 343 11.55 20.02 -11.24
CA ILE A 343 12.42 21.00 -10.60
C ILE A 343 13.68 21.25 -11.42
N ASN A 344 14.27 20.20 -12.00
CA ASN A 344 15.44 20.32 -12.87
C ASN A 344 15.14 21.14 -14.15
N ASP A 345 13.89 21.10 -14.62
CA ASP A 345 13.39 21.95 -15.71
C ASP A 345 13.03 23.39 -15.26
N GLY A 346 13.33 23.76 -14.01
CA GLY A 346 13.13 25.10 -13.46
C GLY A 346 11.69 25.38 -12.99
N LYS A 347 10.86 24.35 -12.80
CA LYS A 347 9.50 24.53 -12.30
C LYS A 347 9.49 24.75 -10.79
N THR A 348 8.84 25.83 -10.36
CA THR A 348 8.86 26.27 -8.95
C THR A 348 7.55 26.05 -8.23
N ARG A 349 6.41 25.98 -8.93
CA ARG A 349 5.09 25.74 -8.33
C ARG A 349 4.54 24.41 -8.80
N LEU A 350 4.68 23.39 -7.97
CA LEU A 350 4.38 22.01 -8.33
C LEU A 350 3.23 21.44 -7.51
N LYS A 351 2.43 20.56 -8.10
CA LYS A 351 1.45 19.75 -7.39
C LYS A 351 1.54 18.27 -7.74
N VAL A 352 1.40 17.47 -6.69
CA VAL A 352 1.36 16.02 -6.68
C VAL A 352 -0.03 15.60 -6.22
N ASP A 353 -0.82 15.02 -7.12
CA ASP A 353 -2.17 14.53 -6.84
C ASP A 353 -2.17 12.99 -6.89
N ILE A 354 -2.38 12.34 -5.76
CA ILE A 354 -2.41 10.88 -5.65
C ILE A 354 -3.71 10.46 -4.97
N ASN A 355 -4.58 9.84 -5.76
CA ASN A 355 -5.88 9.36 -5.32
C ASN A 355 -5.86 7.84 -5.20
N ILE A 356 -5.07 7.35 -4.23
CA ILE A 356 -5.17 5.98 -3.70
C ILE A 356 -5.46 6.01 -2.18
N PRO A 357 -6.24 5.08 -1.61
CA PRO A 357 -6.75 5.22 -0.24
C PRO A 357 -5.70 5.52 0.83
N GLU A 358 -4.55 4.84 0.81
CA GLU A 358 -3.47 5.06 1.77
C GLU A 358 -2.69 6.37 1.62
N LEU A 359 -2.58 6.90 0.40
CA LEU A 359 -1.84 8.15 0.17
C LEU A 359 -2.72 9.37 0.17
N ASN A 360 -4.05 9.23 0.23
CA ASN A 360 -4.97 10.34 0.18
C ASN A 360 -5.79 10.45 1.48
N PRO A 361 -5.60 11.52 2.27
CA PRO A 361 -6.34 11.74 3.52
C PRO A 361 -7.85 11.90 3.31
N GLU A 362 -8.31 12.24 2.09
CA GLU A 362 -9.74 12.28 1.76
C GLU A 362 -10.38 10.88 1.79
N MET A 363 -9.60 9.85 1.49
CA MET A 363 -10.10 8.50 1.33
C MET A 363 -9.86 7.63 2.56
N ASP A 364 -8.74 7.82 3.26
CA ASP A 364 -8.46 7.14 4.52
C ASP A 364 -7.75 8.05 5.52
N VAL A 365 -8.53 8.57 6.48
CA VAL A 365 -8.02 9.43 7.55
C VAL A 365 -7.13 8.66 8.53
N TYR A 366 -7.34 7.35 8.69
CA TYR A 366 -6.63 6.53 9.67
C TYR A 366 -5.23 6.10 9.19
N ARG A 367 -4.96 6.17 7.88
CA ARG A 367 -3.70 5.76 7.26
C ARG A 367 -2.82 6.92 6.78
N ILE A 368 -2.99 8.10 7.37
CA ILE A 368 -2.19 9.31 7.07
C ILE A 368 -0.67 9.09 7.16
N GLY A 369 -0.22 8.13 7.98
CA GLY A 369 1.20 7.77 8.12
C GLY A 369 1.85 7.36 6.80
N THR A 370 1.11 6.76 5.88
CA THR A 370 1.63 6.35 4.57
C THR A 370 1.89 7.56 3.66
N LEU A 371 1.04 8.59 3.72
CA LEU A 371 1.34 9.86 3.08
C LEU A 371 2.59 10.52 3.70
N MET A 372 2.76 10.43 5.03
CA MET A 372 3.95 10.97 5.69
C MET A 372 5.23 10.22 5.27
N GLU A 373 5.15 8.90 5.05
CA GLU A 373 6.26 8.12 4.47
C GLU A 373 6.65 8.61 3.07
N LEU A 374 5.68 8.91 2.20
CA LEU A 374 5.95 9.51 0.88
C LEU A 374 6.65 10.87 1.02
N VAL A 375 6.15 11.74 1.89
CA VAL A 375 6.73 13.07 2.15
C VAL A 375 8.15 12.93 2.70
N ARG A 376 8.38 11.99 3.61
CA ARG A 376 9.72 11.66 4.11
C ARG A 376 10.64 11.21 2.98
N ALA A 377 10.20 10.30 2.12
CA ALA A 377 11.02 9.80 1.01
C ALA A 377 11.41 10.94 0.04
N LEU A 378 10.47 11.82 -0.28
CA LEU A 378 10.74 13.01 -1.10
C LEU A 378 11.75 13.95 -0.44
N ALA A 379 11.51 14.32 0.82
CA ALA A 379 12.37 15.25 1.54
C ALA A 379 13.78 14.70 1.76
N LEU A 380 13.91 13.41 2.08
CA LEU A 380 15.23 12.76 2.21
C LEU A 380 15.99 12.74 0.90
N SER A 381 15.34 12.43 -0.23
CA SER A 381 16.02 12.42 -1.53
C SER A 381 16.60 13.79 -1.88
N PHE A 382 15.84 14.87 -1.65
CA PHE A 382 16.35 16.22 -1.88
C PHE A 382 17.39 16.66 -0.84
N ALA A 383 17.29 16.20 0.40
CA ALA A 383 18.31 16.43 1.43
C ALA A 383 19.62 15.70 1.12
N ASP A 384 19.56 14.50 0.52
CA ASP A 384 20.73 13.73 0.06
C ASP A 384 21.47 14.47 -1.09
N ASP A 385 20.73 15.25 -1.89
CA ASP A 385 21.31 16.20 -2.86
C ASP A 385 21.88 17.48 -2.21
N GLY A 386 21.85 17.58 -0.88
CA GLY A 386 22.34 18.72 -0.11
C GLY A 386 21.35 19.89 0.02
N LYS A 387 20.09 19.74 -0.41
CA LYS A 387 19.08 20.79 -0.29
C LYS A 387 18.52 20.87 1.13
N ARG A 388 18.27 22.08 1.61
CA ARG A 388 17.51 22.35 2.83
C ARG A 388 16.02 22.35 2.54
N VAL A 389 15.32 21.33 3.00
CA VAL A 389 13.91 21.07 2.74
C VAL A 389 13.07 21.45 3.96
N LYS A 390 12.11 22.36 3.78
CA LYS A 390 11.09 22.67 4.78
C LYS A 390 9.82 21.87 4.49
N VAL A 391 9.47 20.94 5.37
CA VAL A 391 8.21 20.20 5.29
C VAL A 391 7.15 20.93 6.11
N CYS A 392 6.13 21.45 5.42
CA CYS A 392 5.12 22.31 6.00
C CYS A 392 3.78 21.58 6.14
N VAL A 393 3.21 21.62 7.33
CA VAL A 393 1.85 21.15 7.61
C VAL A 393 0.93 22.33 7.88
N GLN A 394 -0.35 22.18 7.56
CA GLN A 394 -1.34 23.21 7.87
C GLN A 394 -1.48 23.38 9.38
N GLY A 395 -1.43 24.63 9.86
CA GLY A 395 -1.71 24.99 11.25
C GLY A 395 -3.20 25.07 11.56
N SER A 396 -3.55 25.48 12.78
CA SER A 396 -4.93 25.85 13.11
C SER A 396 -5.31 27.11 12.33
N MET A 397 -6.51 27.16 11.76
CA MET A 397 -7.01 28.30 11.00
C MET A 397 -8.12 29.03 11.76
N GLY A 398 -8.09 30.37 11.73
CA GLY A 398 -9.08 31.24 12.38
C GLY A 398 -8.64 31.76 13.75
N ASP A 399 -9.38 32.73 14.28
CA ASP A 399 -9.10 33.38 15.56
C ASP A 399 -10.08 32.94 16.67
N GLY A 400 -9.57 32.83 17.90
CA GLY A 400 -10.38 32.57 19.10
C GLY A 400 -11.13 31.23 19.07
N ALA A 401 -12.40 31.23 19.47
CA ALA A 401 -13.23 30.02 19.60
C ALA A 401 -13.57 29.34 18.24
N LEU A 402 -13.25 29.99 17.12
CA LEU A 402 -13.44 29.47 15.77
C LEU A 402 -12.14 28.94 15.14
N ALA A 403 -11.04 28.94 15.90
CA ALA A 403 -9.78 28.35 15.48
C ALA A 403 -9.91 26.82 15.39
N GLY A 404 -9.66 26.25 14.21
CA GLY A 404 -9.74 24.81 14.01
C GLY A 404 -8.82 24.30 12.89
N MET A 405 -8.34 23.07 13.06
CA MET A 405 -7.62 22.32 12.02
C MET A 405 -8.57 21.30 11.39
N PRO A 406 -8.48 21.02 10.07
CA PRO A 406 -9.18 19.89 9.48
C PRO A 406 -8.84 18.60 10.25
N LEU A 407 -9.86 17.84 10.65
CA LEU A 407 -9.69 16.62 11.45
C LEU A 407 -8.71 15.63 10.79
N GLN A 408 -8.66 15.60 9.46
CA GLN A 408 -7.78 14.71 8.71
C GLN A 408 -6.29 15.02 8.87
N LEU A 409 -5.95 16.25 9.29
CA LEU A 409 -4.58 16.71 9.47
C LEU A 409 -4.15 16.76 10.94
N ALA A 410 -5.06 16.47 11.87
CA ALA A 410 -4.77 16.47 13.29
C ALA A 410 -3.64 15.47 13.61
N GLY A 411 -2.59 15.95 14.29
CA GLY A 411 -1.44 15.13 14.67
C GLY A 411 -0.41 14.88 13.58
N THR A 412 -0.63 15.30 12.33
CA THR A 412 0.34 15.15 11.22
C THR A 412 1.70 15.77 11.54
N ARG A 413 1.71 16.95 12.17
CA ARG A 413 2.93 17.61 12.66
C ARG A 413 3.71 16.71 13.62
N LYS A 414 3.04 16.17 14.64
CA LYS A 414 3.66 15.26 15.61
C LYS A 414 4.19 14.00 14.93
N ILE A 415 3.46 13.44 13.97
CA ILE A 415 3.92 12.28 13.21
C ILE A 415 5.24 12.60 12.52
N LEU A 416 5.33 13.71 11.78
CA LEU A 416 6.59 14.12 11.14
C LEU A 416 7.69 14.40 12.16
N GLU A 417 7.35 14.99 13.31
CA GLU A 417 8.33 15.29 14.36
C GLU A 417 8.91 14.03 15.01
N PHE A 418 8.10 12.99 15.24
CA PHE A 418 8.55 11.72 15.82
C PHE A 418 8.97 10.67 14.79
N MET A 419 8.77 10.94 13.50
CA MET A 419 9.23 10.06 12.44
C MET A 419 10.76 9.99 12.48
N ASP A 420 11.28 8.79 12.22
CA ASP A 420 12.71 8.64 11.94
C ASP A 420 13.06 9.44 10.66
N TRP A 421 14.19 10.15 10.65
CA TRP A 421 14.68 10.88 9.47
C TRP A 421 16.06 10.38 9.05
N GLY A 422 16.41 9.14 9.39
CA GLY A 422 17.69 8.51 9.11
C GLY A 422 18.76 8.80 10.16
N ASP A 423 19.83 8.01 10.11
CA ASP A 423 20.87 7.96 11.16
C ASP A 423 21.81 9.17 11.19
N TYR A 424 21.73 10.08 10.21
CA TYR A 424 22.67 11.20 10.01
C TYR A 424 22.22 12.54 10.59
N GLY A 425 21.13 12.59 11.37
CA GLY A 425 20.61 13.86 11.88
C GLY A 425 20.15 14.82 10.76
N ALA A 426 19.62 14.26 9.66
CA ALA A 426 19.11 15.02 8.54
C ALA A 426 18.05 16.03 9.00
N LYS A 427 17.20 15.64 9.95
CA LYS A 427 16.27 16.54 10.64
C LYS A 427 17.03 17.54 11.53
N GLY A 428 16.77 18.83 11.34
CA GLY A 428 17.46 19.94 12.02
C GLY A 428 18.69 20.46 11.27
N THR A 429 19.25 19.66 10.34
CA THR A 429 20.37 20.09 9.49
C THR A 429 19.90 20.45 8.09
N PHE A 430 19.24 19.50 7.43
CA PHE A 430 18.74 19.62 6.05
C PHE A 430 17.22 19.58 5.98
N ILE A 431 16.53 19.01 6.98
CA ILE A 431 15.08 18.88 6.98
C ILE A 431 14.50 19.57 8.20
N ASN A 432 13.63 20.55 7.97
CA ASN A 432 12.93 21.27 9.02
C ASN A 432 11.42 21.09 8.87
N ILE A 433 10.70 21.03 9.99
CA ILE A 433 9.24 20.89 9.99
C ILE A 433 8.64 22.23 10.42
N GLY A 434 7.73 22.77 9.61
CA GLY A 434 7.11 24.08 9.82
C GLY A 434 5.61 24.08 9.55
N SER A 435 5.04 25.27 9.63
CA SER A 435 3.65 25.54 9.25
C SER A 435 3.58 26.10 7.82
N ILE A 436 2.38 26.18 7.25
CA ILE A 436 2.16 26.88 5.97
C ILE A 436 1.98 28.38 6.25
N GLY A 437 2.78 29.22 5.63
CA GLY A 437 2.69 30.69 5.72
C GLY A 437 4.02 31.39 5.45
N ALA A 438 3.98 32.70 5.18
CA ALA A 438 5.19 33.47 4.86
C ALA A 438 6.24 33.51 5.98
N ALA A 439 5.80 33.49 7.24
CA ALA A 439 6.70 33.54 8.41
C ALA A 439 7.59 32.29 8.57
N GLU A 440 7.26 31.20 7.87
CA GLU A 440 7.96 29.91 7.93
C GLU A 440 9.00 29.77 6.81
N VAL A 441 9.15 30.78 5.97
CA VAL A 441 10.08 30.84 4.85
C VAL A 441 11.36 31.54 5.30
N GLU A 442 12.41 30.76 5.55
CA GLU A 442 13.71 31.28 5.98
C GLU A 442 14.68 31.37 4.78
N GLU A 443 15.70 32.23 4.82
CA GLU A 443 16.64 32.42 3.70
C GLU A 443 17.44 31.15 3.38
N GLN A 444 17.73 30.33 4.40
CA GLN A 444 18.46 29.07 4.26
C GLN A 444 17.65 27.93 3.63
N ASP A 445 16.32 28.03 3.57
CA ASP A 445 15.51 26.95 3.03
C ASP A 445 15.57 26.97 1.49
N ASP A 446 15.90 25.85 0.86
CA ASP A 446 16.01 25.72 -0.60
C ASP A 446 14.68 25.35 -1.26
N MET A 447 13.79 24.67 -0.54
CA MET A 447 12.48 24.24 -1.05
C MET A 447 11.48 23.90 0.05
N PHE A 448 10.20 23.85 -0.34
CA PHE A 448 9.06 23.66 0.55
C PHE A 448 8.16 22.52 0.06
N ILE A 449 7.85 21.55 0.94
CA ILE A 449 6.90 20.48 0.68
C ILE A 449 5.69 20.68 1.59
N LEU A 450 4.52 20.99 1.01
CA LEU A 450 3.31 21.31 1.72
C LEU A 450 2.36 20.12 1.72
N VAL A 451 2.09 19.61 2.92
CA VAL A 451 1.36 18.36 3.13
C VAL A 451 -0.15 18.62 3.18
N ALA A 452 -0.85 18.16 2.15
CA ALA A 452 -2.30 18.12 2.02
C ALA A 452 -3.03 19.41 2.48
N PRO A 453 -2.63 20.62 2.04
CA PRO A 453 -3.28 21.85 2.45
C PRO A 453 -4.74 21.88 1.99
N GLN A 454 -5.66 22.29 2.87
CA GLN A 454 -7.10 22.26 2.64
C GLN A 454 -7.76 23.55 3.11
N ASN A 455 -8.75 24.02 2.35
CA ASN A 455 -9.69 25.02 2.88
C ASN A 455 -10.46 24.43 4.07
N ALA A 456 -10.86 25.29 5.01
CA ALA A 456 -11.75 24.96 6.11
C ALA A 456 -13.03 25.80 6.03
N VAL A 457 -14.08 25.39 6.74
CA VAL A 457 -15.34 26.16 6.76
C VAL A 457 -15.05 27.54 7.36
N GLY A 458 -15.25 28.60 6.57
CA GLY A 458 -15.00 29.98 6.98
C GLY A 458 -13.55 30.48 6.88
N ASN A 459 -12.58 29.61 6.55
CA ASN A 459 -11.16 29.98 6.43
C ASN A 459 -10.54 29.41 5.14
N CYS A 460 -9.76 30.24 4.42
CA CYS A 460 -9.17 29.85 3.14
C CYS A 460 -7.65 29.79 3.21
N ILE A 461 -7.07 28.61 2.95
CA ILE A 461 -5.61 28.39 3.02
C ILE A 461 -4.86 29.08 1.87
N ILE A 462 -5.58 29.53 0.84
CA ILE A 462 -4.96 30.10 -0.37
C ILE A 462 -4.18 31.37 -0.08
N ASP A 463 -4.60 32.17 0.89
CA ASP A 463 -3.89 33.41 1.23
C ASP A 463 -2.54 33.09 1.91
N ASP A 464 -2.50 32.10 2.81
CA ASP A 464 -1.25 31.59 3.41
C ASP A 464 -0.34 30.97 2.35
N LEU A 465 -0.90 30.19 1.42
CA LEU A 465 -0.15 29.64 0.30
C LEU A 465 0.44 30.74 -0.58
N ARG A 466 -0.32 31.80 -0.85
CA ARG A 466 0.14 32.93 -1.68
C ARG A 466 1.24 33.70 -0.97
N ALA A 467 1.09 33.96 0.32
CA ALA A 467 2.10 34.62 1.13
C ALA A 467 3.40 33.81 1.14
N MET A 468 3.30 32.49 1.37
CA MET A 468 4.44 31.57 1.35
C MET A 468 5.11 31.49 -0.02
N THR A 469 4.35 31.32 -1.11
CA THR A 469 4.94 31.26 -2.46
C THR A 469 5.56 32.57 -2.91
N ASN A 470 5.04 33.72 -2.45
CA ASN A 470 5.65 35.01 -2.69
C ASN A 470 6.98 35.14 -1.93
N ALA A 471 7.02 34.71 -0.67
CA ALA A 471 8.25 34.71 0.14
C ALA A 471 9.28 33.67 -0.37
N ALA A 472 8.84 32.56 -0.94
CA ALA A 472 9.71 31.54 -1.52
C ALA A 472 10.37 31.99 -2.82
N GLU A 473 9.79 32.98 -3.51
CA GLU A 473 10.27 33.55 -4.77
C GLU A 473 10.46 32.47 -5.87
N HIS A 474 11.72 32.14 -6.21
CA HIS A 474 12.09 31.15 -7.21
C HIS A 474 12.30 29.74 -6.62
N ARG A 475 12.20 29.58 -5.31
CA ARG A 475 12.41 28.29 -4.63
C ARG A 475 11.20 27.37 -4.84
N PRO A 476 11.40 26.07 -5.11
CA PRO A 476 10.30 25.15 -5.34
C PRO A 476 9.35 25.02 -4.15
N VAL A 477 8.05 25.12 -4.42
CA VAL A 477 6.94 24.85 -3.50
C VAL A 477 6.09 23.73 -4.09
N ILE A 478 6.08 22.58 -3.42
CA ILE A 478 5.41 21.35 -3.85
C ILE A 478 4.17 21.13 -2.99
N LEU A 479 3.00 21.12 -3.60
CA LEU A 479 1.75 20.75 -2.94
C LEU A 479 1.50 19.25 -3.09
N VAL A 480 1.38 18.52 -1.98
CA VAL A 480 1.03 17.10 -2.00
C VAL A 480 -0.43 16.92 -1.57
N ASN A 481 -1.30 16.43 -2.47
CA ASN A 481 -2.73 16.18 -2.20
C ASN A 481 -3.50 17.38 -1.66
N ALA A 482 -3.31 18.55 -2.28
CA ALA A 482 -4.00 19.77 -1.88
C ALA A 482 -5.52 19.73 -2.18
N ARG A 483 -6.31 20.29 -1.28
CA ARG A 483 -7.78 20.42 -1.40
C ARG A 483 -8.19 21.88 -1.37
N LEU A 484 -8.03 22.53 -2.50
CA LEU A 484 -8.26 23.96 -2.65
C LEU A 484 -9.67 24.29 -3.18
N LYS A 485 -10.59 23.32 -3.20
CA LYS A 485 -12.00 23.54 -3.57
C LYS A 485 -12.71 24.34 -2.48
N ASP A 486 -13.66 25.18 -2.87
CA ASP A 486 -14.47 25.92 -1.90
C ASP A 486 -15.34 24.97 -1.06
N LEU A 487 -15.38 25.19 0.25
CA LEU A 487 -16.32 24.54 1.17
C LEU A 487 -17.48 25.51 1.46
N PRO A 488 -18.75 25.05 1.43
CA PRO A 488 -19.87 25.90 1.81
C PRO A 488 -19.76 26.31 3.29
N GLY A 489 -20.09 27.56 3.60
CA GLY A 489 -20.16 28.05 4.98
C GLY A 489 -21.25 27.33 5.79
N SER A 490 -21.16 27.37 7.12
CA SER A 490 -22.15 26.80 8.05
C SER A 490 -23.57 27.38 7.91
N SER A 491 -23.73 28.50 7.19
CA SER A 491 -25.01 29.11 6.81
C SER A 491 -25.51 28.71 5.42
N GLY A 492 -24.83 27.80 4.70
CA GLY A 492 -25.16 27.40 3.33
C GLY A 492 -24.88 28.48 2.27
N ILE A 493 -24.48 29.68 2.68
CA ILE A 493 -24.11 30.77 1.78
C ILE A 493 -22.66 30.54 1.33
N MET A 494 -22.46 30.29 0.04
CA MET A 494 -21.12 30.32 -0.56
C MET A 494 -20.58 31.76 -0.49
N GLN A 495 -19.42 31.96 0.16
CA GLN A 495 -18.71 33.24 0.05
C GLN A 495 -18.15 33.36 -1.38
N THR A 496 -18.92 34.04 -2.23
CA THR A 496 -18.64 34.22 -3.67
C THR A 496 -17.53 35.22 -3.95
N MET A 497 -17.13 36.05 -2.97
CA MET A 497 -16.05 37.03 -3.16
C MET A 497 -14.69 36.32 -3.26
N GLY A 498 -13.95 36.58 -4.33
CA GLY A 498 -12.57 36.09 -4.53
C GLY A 498 -12.42 34.66 -5.08
N ARG A 499 -13.52 33.92 -5.33
CA ARG A 499 -13.48 32.54 -5.84
C ARG A 499 -12.67 32.37 -7.11
N ASP A 500 -12.89 33.24 -8.10
CA ASP A 500 -12.18 33.14 -9.37
C ASP A 500 -10.67 33.39 -9.21
N GLN A 501 -10.29 34.31 -8.33
CA GLN A 501 -8.88 34.56 -8.00
C GLN A 501 -8.25 33.36 -7.29
N ARG A 502 -9.00 32.71 -6.38
CA ARG A 502 -8.58 31.49 -5.70
C ARG A 502 -8.39 30.32 -6.66
N LEU A 503 -9.34 30.11 -7.57
CA LEU A 503 -9.24 29.07 -8.61
C LEU A 503 -8.09 29.33 -9.57
N LYS A 504 -7.89 30.59 -10.00
CA LYS A 504 -6.74 30.99 -10.83
C LYS A 504 -5.41 30.73 -10.11
N TYR A 505 -5.32 31.06 -8.83
CA TYR A 505 -4.12 30.79 -8.03
C TYR A 505 -3.86 29.29 -7.89
N ALA A 506 -4.86 28.49 -7.55
CA ALA A 506 -4.73 27.04 -7.47
C ALA A 506 -4.32 26.41 -8.82
N ALA A 507 -4.78 26.98 -9.93
CA ALA A 507 -4.38 26.56 -11.28
C ALA A 507 -2.95 26.97 -11.65
N SER A 508 -2.32 27.91 -10.94
CA SER A 508 -0.93 28.32 -11.18
C SER A 508 0.11 27.27 -10.80
N PHE A 509 -0.28 26.25 -10.03
CA PHE A 509 0.57 25.09 -9.75
C PHE A 509 0.52 24.09 -10.89
N GLU A 510 1.70 23.79 -11.44
CA GLU A 510 1.89 22.80 -12.50
C GLU A 510 1.78 21.39 -11.94
N SER A 511 1.01 20.54 -12.61
CA SER A 511 0.92 19.13 -12.23
C SER A 511 2.23 18.43 -12.58
N CYS A 512 3.03 18.02 -11.58
CA CYS A 512 4.19 17.17 -11.84
C CYS A 512 3.82 15.68 -11.76
N TYR A 513 2.85 15.33 -10.92
CA TYR A 513 2.38 13.96 -10.76
C TYR A 513 0.86 13.92 -10.58
N PHE A 514 0.20 12.97 -11.26
CA PHE A 514 -1.21 12.68 -11.06
C PHE A 514 -1.44 11.18 -11.10
N PHE A 515 -2.16 10.63 -10.13
CA PHE A 515 -2.63 9.26 -10.16
C PHE A 515 -4.04 9.14 -9.59
N ARG A 516 -4.93 8.40 -10.26
CA ARG A 516 -6.29 8.14 -9.77
C ARG A 516 -6.80 6.79 -10.22
N LEU A 517 -7.34 6.01 -9.30
CA LEU A 517 -8.11 4.80 -9.62
C LEU A 517 -9.51 5.16 -10.15
N LEU A 518 -9.96 4.40 -11.15
CA LEU A 518 -11.27 4.55 -11.78
C LEU A 518 -12.20 3.42 -11.36
N TYR A 519 -13.44 3.79 -11.03
CA TYR A 519 -14.51 2.90 -10.58
C TYR A 519 -15.80 3.23 -11.31
N TYR A 520 -16.79 2.34 -11.25
CA TYR A 520 -18.15 2.67 -11.66
C TYR A 520 -18.74 3.74 -10.74
N ALA A 521 -19.63 4.57 -11.29
CA ALA A 521 -20.32 5.57 -10.51
C ALA A 521 -21.07 4.92 -9.34
N GLY A 522 -20.86 5.43 -8.13
CA GLY A 522 -21.49 4.92 -6.91
C GLY A 522 -20.85 3.66 -6.32
N THR A 523 -19.78 3.12 -6.90
CA THR A 523 -19.04 1.98 -6.33
C THR A 523 -17.56 2.29 -6.12
N GLN A 524 -16.92 1.54 -5.20
CA GLN A 524 -15.46 1.50 -5.03
C GLN A 524 -14.88 0.15 -5.47
N TYR A 525 -15.69 -0.68 -6.12
CA TYR A 525 -15.32 -1.98 -6.64
C TYR A 525 -16.28 -2.38 -7.79
N PRO A 526 -15.80 -3.10 -8.82
CA PRO A 526 -14.40 -3.39 -9.12
C PRO A 526 -13.63 -2.16 -9.62
N ILE A 527 -12.31 -2.17 -9.50
CA ILE A 527 -11.45 -1.19 -10.19
C ILE A 527 -11.60 -1.43 -11.69
N MET A 528 -11.91 -0.38 -12.45
CA MET A 528 -12.02 -0.43 -13.90
C MET A 528 -10.71 -0.09 -14.61
N GLY A 529 -9.86 0.70 -13.96
CA GLY A 529 -8.68 1.28 -14.58
C GLY A 529 -8.03 2.33 -13.70
N ALA A 530 -7.14 3.11 -14.30
CA ALA A 530 -6.43 4.18 -13.62
C ALA A 530 -6.03 5.28 -14.60
N ILE A 531 -5.84 6.49 -14.09
CA ILE A 531 -5.22 7.60 -14.83
C ILE A 531 -3.91 7.89 -14.14
N ARG A 532 -2.83 7.99 -14.92
CA ARG A 532 -1.50 8.36 -14.44
C ARG A 532 -0.95 9.48 -15.31
N MET A 533 -0.24 10.42 -14.72
CA MET A 533 0.58 11.40 -15.43
C MET A 533 1.85 11.62 -14.60
N THR A 534 2.99 11.58 -15.28
CA THR A 534 4.30 11.84 -14.69
C THR A 534 5.06 12.82 -15.56
N TYR A 535 5.40 13.98 -15.04
CA TYR A 535 6.10 15.01 -15.80
C TYR A 535 7.40 14.47 -16.43
N PRO A 536 7.70 14.76 -17.71
CA PRO A 536 6.97 15.62 -18.65
C PRO A 536 5.97 14.86 -19.54
N ASN A 537 5.65 13.60 -19.22
CA ASN A 537 4.74 12.78 -20.01
C ASN A 537 3.29 13.28 -19.90
N GLN A 538 2.51 12.93 -20.92
CA GLN A 538 1.07 13.19 -20.99
C GLN A 538 0.26 12.31 -20.01
N TYR A 539 -1.03 12.60 -19.88
CA TYR A 539 -1.95 11.75 -19.12
C TYR A 539 -2.17 10.43 -19.85
N GLU A 540 -1.89 9.32 -19.17
CA GLU A 540 -2.09 7.96 -19.63
C GLU A 540 -3.34 7.38 -18.95
N LEU A 541 -4.34 7.03 -19.75
CA LEU A 541 -5.54 6.33 -19.29
C LEU A 541 -5.32 4.83 -19.45
N TYR A 542 -5.50 4.08 -18.37
CA TYR A 542 -5.33 2.63 -18.33
C TYR A 542 -6.66 1.94 -18.06
N LYS A 543 -6.88 0.82 -18.76
CA LYS A 543 -7.95 -0.15 -18.48
C LYS A 543 -7.37 -1.32 -17.70
N ARG A 544 -8.03 -1.70 -16.61
CA ARG A 544 -7.73 -2.93 -15.89
C ARG A 544 -8.25 -4.12 -16.71
N VAL A 545 -7.38 -5.08 -16.95
CA VAL A 545 -7.68 -6.31 -17.69
C VAL A 545 -7.36 -7.48 -16.78
N ASP A 546 -8.39 -8.26 -16.45
CA ASP A 546 -8.23 -9.52 -15.72
C ASP A 546 -7.78 -10.62 -16.72
N GLU A 547 -6.68 -11.30 -16.40
CA GLU A 547 -6.09 -12.40 -17.18
C GLU A 547 -6.31 -13.76 -16.47
N SER A 548 -6.10 -14.85 -17.20
CA SER A 548 -6.26 -16.23 -16.71
C SER A 548 -5.50 -16.51 -15.40
N PRO A 549 -6.03 -17.42 -14.57
CA PRO A 549 -6.78 -17.05 -13.37
C PRO A 549 -5.94 -16.28 -12.34
N GLY A 550 -6.45 -15.12 -11.91
CA GLY A 550 -5.93 -14.35 -10.75
C GLY A 550 -4.83 -13.32 -11.08
N LYS A 551 -4.53 -13.12 -12.36
CA LYS A 551 -3.63 -12.06 -12.82
C LYS A 551 -4.45 -10.87 -13.29
N GLU A 552 -3.95 -9.67 -13.06
CA GLU A 552 -4.50 -8.45 -13.63
C GLU A 552 -3.36 -7.66 -14.27
N LYS A 553 -3.69 -6.81 -15.23
CA LYS A 553 -2.78 -5.81 -15.76
C LYS A 553 -3.51 -4.51 -16.05
N TYR A 554 -2.76 -3.42 -16.08
CA TYR A 554 -3.24 -2.13 -16.56
C TYR A 554 -2.70 -1.91 -17.97
N ALA A 555 -3.58 -2.00 -18.96
CA ALA A 555 -3.24 -1.75 -20.36
C ALA A 555 -3.56 -0.29 -20.71
N ILE A 556 -2.64 0.40 -21.38
CA ILE A 556 -2.88 1.75 -21.88
C ILE A 556 -4.05 1.72 -22.87
N LEU A 557 -5.04 2.56 -22.62
CA LEU A 557 -6.25 2.72 -23.42
C LEU A 557 -6.17 3.97 -24.31
N SER A 558 -5.72 5.09 -23.76
CA SER A 558 -5.60 6.36 -24.48
C SER A 558 -4.61 7.30 -23.78
N THR A 559 -4.15 8.34 -24.49
CA THR A 559 -3.30 9.39 -23.92
C THR A 559 -3.92 10.77 -24.16
N PHE A 560 -3.71 11.70 -23.23
CA PHE A 560 -4.29 13.04 -23.27
C PHE A 560 -3.25 14.09 -22.87
N THR A 561 -3.19 15.20 -23.61
CA THR A 561 -2.29 16.32 -23.32
C THR A 561 -2.65 17.05 -22.02
N GLN A 562 -3.94 17.08 -21.68
CA GLN A 562 -4.48 17.65 -20.46
C GLN A 562 -5.26 16.60 -19.67
N ARG A 563 -5.60 16.92 -18.43
CA ARG A 563 -6.39 16.03 -17.57
C ARG A 563 -7.75 15.73 -18.26
N PRO A 564 -8.05 14.46 -18.58
CA PRO A 564 -9.27 14.14 -19.32
C PRO A 564 -10.52 14.36 -18.46
N SER A 565 -11.58 14.80 -19.12
CA SER A 565 -12.94 14.93 -18.57
C SER A 565 -13.61 13.56 -18.39
N THR A 566 -14.68 13.52 -17.61
CA THR A 566 -15.48 12.30 -17.41
C THR A 566 -15.99 11.74 -18.75
N ASP A 567 -16.40 12.62 -19.67
CA ASP A 567 -16.92 12.22 -20.97
C ASP A 567 -15.83 11.61 -21.87
N GLU A 568 -14.63 12.19 -21.87
CA GLU A 568 -13.48 11.65 -22.62
C GLU A 568 -13.04 10.29 -22.08
N ILE A 569 -13.07 10.11 -20.75
CA ILE A 569 -12.80 8.82 -20.12
C ILE A 569 -13.86 7.80 -20.57
N ASN A 570 -15.14 8.15 -20.50
CA ASN A 570 -16.24 7.26 -20.90
C ASN A 570 -16.16 6.89 -22.39
N ASP A 571 -15.90 7.86 -23.27
CA ASP A 571 -15.73 7.63 -24.70
C ASP A 571 -14.56 6.67 -24.97
N ALA A 572 -13.42 6.84 -24.29
CA ALA A 572 -12.28 5.95 -24.42
C ALA A 572 -12.59 4.50 -23.96
N PHE A 573 -13.31 4.34 -22.84
CA PHE A 573 -13.75 3.01 -22.37
C PHE A 573 -14.75 2.32 -23.31
N GLN A 574 -15.55 3.10 -24.05
CA GLN A 574 -16.50 2.62 -25.06
C GLN A 574 -15.85 2.41 -26.44
N GLY A 575 -14.58 2.76 -26.62
CA GLY A 575 -13.89 2.68 -27.92
C GLY A 575 -14.38 3.71 -28.94
N LYS A 576 -15.04 4.78 -28.49
CA LYS A 576 -15.45 5.90 -29.35
C LYS A 576 -14.22 6.77 -29.66
N PRO A 577 -14.07 7.27 -30.90
CA PRO A 577 -12.95 8.14 -31.25
C PRO A 577 -13.01 9.45 -30.43
N SER A 578 -11.85 9.99 -30.07
CA SER A 578 -11.75 11.17 -29.19
C SER A 578 -12.52 12.36 -29.74
N ASN A 579 -13.07 13.21 -28.86
CA ASN A 579 -13.89 14.36 -29.25
C ASN A 579 -13.18 15.38 -30.18
N GLU A 580 -11.85 15.34 -30.30
CA GLU A 580 -11.13 16.12 -31.32
C GLU A 580 -11.52 15.72 -32.75
N SER A 581 -11.86 14.44 -32.96
CA SER A 581 -12.42 13.93 -34.24
C SER A 581 -13.92 14.21 -34.42
N ARG A 582 -14.63 14.58 -33.34
CA ARG A 582 -16.06 14.97 -33.38
C ARG A 582 -16.25 16.46 -33.56
N LYS A 583 -15.31 17.32 -33.13
CA LYS A 583 -15.38 18.76 -33.42
C LYS A 583 -15.28 19.08 -34.90
N THR A 584 -14.76 18.17 -35.73
CA THR A 584 -14.81 18.24 -37.20
C THR A 584 -16.12 17.71 -37.80
N SER A 585 -17.05 17.18 -36.99
CA SER A 585 -18.35 16.68 -37.44
C SER A 585 -19.52 17.24 -36.61
N GLY A 586 -19.76 18.55 -36.77
CA GLY A 586 -21.09 19.18 -36.90
C GLY A 586 -22.19 18.91 -35.85
N ILE A 587 -22.44 19.91 -35.00
CA ILE A 587 -23.71 20.65 -34.79
C ILE A 587 -25.05 19.89 -34.48
N TRP A 588 -25.16 18.56 -34.53
CA TRP A 588 -26.47 17.87 -34.43
C TRP A 588 -26.64 16.91 -33.23
N GLY A 589 -25.91 17.09 -32.13
CA GLY A 589 -25.96 16.17 -30.97
C GLY A 589 -26.80 16.60 -29.75
N PHE A 590 -27.61 17.66 -29.83
CA PHE A 590 -28.22 18.30 -28.65
C PHE A 590 -29.51 17.64 -28.09
N LEU A 591 -29.96 16.47 -28.59
CA LEU A 591 -31.30 15.96 -28.23
C LEU A 591 -31.42 14.44 -27.93
N SER A 592 -30.44 13.79 -27.31
CA SER A 592 -30.71 12.46 -26.73
C SER A 592 -30.00 12.21 -25.40
N GLY A 593 -30.58 12.73 -24.33
CA GLY A 593 -30.30 12.29 -22.96
C GLY A 593 -31.62 12.19 -22.20
N ILE A 594 -32.08 10.96 -21.95
CA ILE A 594 -32.95 10.50 -20.84
C ILE A 594 -32.98 8.97 -20.94
N LEU A 595 -32.18 8.32 -20.08
CA LEU A 595 -32.53 7.17 -19.22
C LEU A 595 -31.29 6.66 -18.48
#